data_AF-A0A6M3KTG2-F1
#
_entry.id   AF-A0A6M3KTG2-F1
#
_cell.length_a   1.000
_cell.length_b   1.000
_cell.length_c   1.000
_cell.angle_alpha   90.00
_cell.angle_beta   90.00
_cell.angle_gamma   90.00
#
_symmetry.space_group_name_H-M   'P 1'
#
loop_
_entity.id
_entity.type
_entity.pdbx_description
1 polymer ?
#
loop_
_entity_poly.entity_id
_entity_poly.type
_entity_poly.pdbx_seq_one_letter_code
_entity_poly.pdbx_strand_id
1 'polypeptide(L)' 'MKGYNDNYGKPKSEYLVKLAEMDDKQLRNECDQMIWLSAYASNNPRSDYHWQCDACYDECKNREKVYIYEQSHKYLSSSV' A
#
# COMPACT_ATOMS: atom_id res chain seq x y z
N MET A 1 -15.01 11.18 -15.21
CA MET A 1 -14.25 10.53 -14.14
C MET A 1 -13.13 9.70 -14.76
N LYS A 2 -11.90 10.24 -14.78
CA LYS A 2 -10.67 9.48 -15.05
C LYS A 2 -10.14 9.07 -13.67
N GLY A 3 -10.02 7.77 -13.36
CA GLY A 3 -9.39 7.35 -12.10
C GLY A 3 -9.86 6.05 -11.44
N TYR A 4 -10.77 5.27 -12.04
CA TYR A 4 -11.21 4.00 -11.45
C TYR A 4 -10.25 2.83 -11.66
N ASN A 5 -9.34 2.95 -12.63
CA ASN A 5 -8.41 1.89 -12.99
C ASN A 5 -6.97 2.25 -12.61
N ASP A 6 -6.16 1.23 -12.36
CA ASP A 6 -4.70 1.30 -12.23
C ASP A 6 -4.02 1.52 -13.59
N ASN A 7 -2.70 1.68 -13.61
CA ASN A 7 -1.91 1.88 -14.83
C ASN A 7 -1.93 0.66 -15.78
N TYR A 8 -2.44 -0.48 -15.33
CA TYR A 8 -2.62 -1.71 -16.12
C TYR A 8 -4.07 -1.87 -16.61
N GLY A 9 -4.95 -0.91 -16.34
CA GLY A 9 -6.34 -0.92 -16.76
C GLY A 9 -7.27 -1.75 -15.88
N LYS A 10 -6.79 -2.27 -14.74
CA LYS A 10 -7.62 -3.02 -13.77
C LYS A 10 -8.32 -2.06 -12.82
N PRO A 11 -9.56 -2.34 -12.37
CA PRO A 11 -10.21 -1.55 -11.34
C PRO A 11 -9.40 -1.51 -10.04
N LYS A 12 -9.17 -0.32 -9.49
CA LYS A 12 -8.49 -0.16 -8.19
C LYS A 12 -9.20 -0.90 -7.06
N SER A 13 -10.51 -1.09 -7.19
CA SER A 13 -11.31 -1.88 -6.24
C SER A 13 -10.82 -3.32 -6.10
N GLU A 14 -10.23 -3.92 -7.14
CA GLU A 14 -9.67 -5.28 -7.02
C GLU A 14 -8.54 -5.32 -5.98
N TYR A 15 -7.69 -4.29 -5.94
CA TYR A 15 -6.62 -4.19 -4.96
C TYR A 15 -7.17 -3.95 -3.55
N LEU A 16 -8.21 -3.12 -3.41
CA LEU A 16 -8.85 -2.87 -2.12
C LEU A 16 -9.51 -4.14 -1.56
N VAL A 17 -10.17 -4.94 -2.40
CA VAL A 17 -10.72 -6.25 -2.00
C VAL A 17 -9.60 -7.19 -1.56
N LYS A 18 -8.50 -7.25 -2.34
CA LYS A 18 -7.32 -8.05 -1.98
C LYS A 18 -6.81 -7.66 -0.59
N LEU A 19 -6.66 -6.38 -0.28
CA LEU A 19 -6.22 -5.90 1.03
C LEU A 19 -7.19 -6.32 2.14
N ALA A 20 -8.50 -6.15 1.93
CA ALA A 20 -9.54 -6.53 2.89
C ALA A 20 -9.53 -8.03 3.23
N GLU A 21 -9.12 -8.89 2.28
CA GLU A 21 -9.03 -10.34 2.46
C GLU A 21 -7.74 -10.82 3.13
N MET A 22 -6.72 -9.97 3.26
CA MET A 22 -5.45 -10.35 3.90
C MET A 22 -5.59 -10.54 5.41
N ASP A 23 -4.86 -11.50 5.97
CA ASP A 23 -4.57 -11.54 7.40
C ASP A 23 -3.54 -10.45 7.80
N ASP A 24 -3.32 -10.25 9.11
CA ASP A 24 -2.42 -9.22 9.62
C ASP A 24 -0.97 -9.39 9.14
N LYS A 25 -0.51 -10.63 8.93
CA LYS A 25 0.86 -10.92 8.48
C LYS A 25 1.00 -10.60 6.99
N GLN A 26 0.03 -10.99 6.19
CA GLN A 26 -0.05 -10.68 4.77
C GLN A 26 -0.14 -9.17 4.57
N LEU A 27 -1.00 -8.49 5.33
CA LEU A 27 -1.15 -7.04 5.27
C LEU A 27 0.15 -6.33 5.64
N ARG A 28 0.86 -6.81 6.66
CA ARG A 28 2.20 -6.27 7.01
C ARG A 28 3.20 -6.43 5.87
N ASN A 29 3.28 -7.61 5.25
CA ASN A 29 4.20 -7.84 4.14
C ASN A 29 3.86 -6.95 2.94
N GLU A 30 2.57 -6.75 2.65
CA GLU A 30 2.12 -5.86 1.58
C GLU A 30 2.47 -4.39 1.91
N CYS A 31 2.31 -3.96 3.18
CA CYS A 31 2.77 -2.63 3.62
C CYS A 31 4.27 -2.45 3.40
N ASP A 32 5.09 -3.43 3.82
CA ASP A 32 6.54 -3.40 3.61
C ASP A 32 6.87 -3.22 2.12
N GLN A 33 6.22 -4.01 1.26
CA GLN A 33 6.46 -3.98 -0.17
C GLN A 33 6.03 -2.64 -0.80
N MET A 34 4.83 -2.14 -0.48
CA MET A 34 4.30 -0.91 -1.09
C MET A 34 5.02 0.34 -0.60
N ILE A 35 5.43 0.42 0.66
CA ILE A 35 6.25 1.52 1.16
C ILE A 35 7.59 1.57 0.41
N TRP A 36 8.27 0.42 0.26
CA TRP A 36 9.53 0.35 -0.47
C TRP A 36 9.36 0.72 -1.94
N LEU A 37 8.34 0.17 -2.62
CA LEU A 37 8.07 0.43 -4.04
C LEU A 37 7.65 1.89 -4.30
N SER A 38 6.88 2.49 -3.39
CA SER A 38 6.51 3.90 -3.47
C SER A 38 7.74 4.80 -3.35
N ALA A 39 8.64 4.51 -2.41
CA ALA A 39 9.91 5.24 -2.27
C ALA A 39 10.83 5.04 -3.49
N TYR A 40 10.95 3.80 -3.96
CA TYR A 40 11.72 3.45 -5.17
C TYR A 40 11.20 4.19 -6.41
N ALA A 41 9.88 4.32 -6.56
CA ALA A 41 9.24 5.02 -7.65
C ALA A 41 9.09 6.54 -7.44
N SER A 42 9.80 7.13 -6.48
CA SER A 42 9.70 8.57 -6.15
C SER A 42 10.01 9.51 -7.33
N ASN A 43 10.75 9.04 -8.33
CA ASN A 43 11.00 9.77 -9.58
C ASN A 43 9.84 9.73 -10.59
N ASN A 44 8.80 8.91 -10.34
CA ASN A 44 7.62 8.77 -11.19
C ASN A 44 6.33 9.02 -10.39
N PRO A 45 5.84 10.27 -10.33
CA PRO A 45 4.63 10.63 -9.59
C PRO A 45 3.34 9.93 -10.06
N ARG A 46 3.35 9.29 -11.24
CA ARG A 46 2.21 8.54 -11.78
C ARG A 46 2.25 7.05 -11.44
N SER A 47 3.26 6.61 -10.69
CA SER A 47 3.35 5.21 -10.27
C SER A 47 2.15 4.81 -9.43
N ASP A 48 1.61 3.61 -9.69
CA ASP A 48 0.51 3.08 -8.89
C ASP A 48 0.93 2.77 -7.46
N TYR A 49 2.23 2.53 -7.23
CA TYR A 49 2.76 2.21 -5.92
C TYR A 49 2.48 3.30 -4.89
N HIS A 50 2.30 4.56 -5.32
CA HIS A 50 1.91 5.64 -4.40
C HIS A 50 0.50 5.42 -3.83
N TRP A 51 -0.51 5.22 -4.69
CA TRP A 51 -1.87 5.03 -4.19
C TRP A 51 -2.05 3.65 -3.54
N GLN A 52 -1.28 2.63 -3.96
CA GLN A 52 -1.30 1.32 -3.29
C GLN A 52 -0.69 1.39 -1.88
N CYS A 53 0.33 2.22 -1.69
CA CYS A 53 0.88 2.52 -0.36
C CYS A 53 -0.16 3.24 0.51
N ASP A 54 -0.87 4.24 -0.04
CA ASP A 54 -1.97 4.92 0.66
C ASP A 54 -3.09 3.93 1.02
N ALA A 55 -3.45 3.03 0.10
CA ALA A 55 -4.47 2.01 0.33
C ALA A 55 -4.09 1.04 1.47
N CYS A 56 -2.80 0.68 1.60
CA CYS A 56 -2.33 -0.13 2.73
C CYS A 56 -2.51 0.59 4.07
N TYR A 57 -2.21 1.89 4.12
CA TYR A 57 -2.43 2.71 5.31
C TYR A 57 -3.92 2.79 5.66
N ASP A 58 -4.77 3.07 4.67
CA ASP A 58 -6.22 3.16 4.85
C ASP A 58 -6.81 1.85 5.35
N GLU A 59 -6.37 0.70 4.82
CA GLU A 59 -6.82 -0.61 5.32
C GLU A 59 -6.39 -0.84 6.77
N CYS A 60 -5.13 -0.53 7.12
CA CYS A 60 -4.67 -0.62 8.51
C CYS A 60 -5.49 0.28 9.45
N LYS A 61 -5.85 1.47 8.98
CA LYS A 61 -6.70 2.42 9.72
C LYS A 61 -8.13 1.90 9.87
N ASN A 62 -8.73 1.36 8.82
CA ASN A 62 -10.08 0.78 8.84
C ASN A 62 -10.18 -0.39 9.82
N ARG A 63 -9.10 -1.16 10.00
CA ARG A 63 -9.01 -2.25 10.98
C ARG A 63 -8.68 -1.80 12.41
N GLU A 64 -8.45 -0.51 12.64
CA GLU A 64 -7.91 0.03 13.89
C GLU A 64 -6.52 -0.58 14.27
N LYS A 65 -5.75 -0.99 13.25
CA LYS A 65 -4.43 -1.62 13.37
C LYS A 65 -3.33 -0.82 12.66
N VAL A 66 -3.38 0.51 12.77
CA VAL A 66 -2.38 1.43 12.17
C VAL A 66 -0.94 1.06 12.56
N TYR A 67 -0.75 0.45 13.74
CA TYR A 67 0.56 -0.03 14.19
C TYR A 67 1.24 -0.99 13.20
N ILE A 68 0.50 -1.73 12.38
CA ILE A 68 1.07 -2.62 11.34
C ILE A 68 1.86 -1.79 10.33
N TYR A 69 1.23 -0.74 9.79
CA TYR A 69 1.85 0.18 8.85
C TYR A 69 3.03 0.94 9.49
N GLU A 70 2.87 1.41 10.74
CA GLU A 70 3.93 2.12 11.46
C GLU A 70 5.17 1.24 11.69
N GLN A 71 4.98 -0.05 12.01
CA GLN A 71 6.07 -1.00 12.14
C GLN A 71 6.81 -1.20 10.83
N SER A 72 6.09 -1.33 9.72
CA SER A 72 6.65 -1.42 8.36
C SER A 72 7.45 -0.18 7.98
N HIS A 73 6.87 1.00 8.18
CA HIS A 73 7.54 2.27 7.91
C HIS A 73 8.81 2.44 8.74
N LYS A 74 8.74 2.14 10.05
CA LYS A 74 9.91 2.20 10.95
C LYS A 74 11.00 1.23 10.50
N TYR A 75 10.65 -0.02 10.22
CA TYR A 75 11.58 -1.05 9.78
C TYR A 75 12.35 -0.61 8.53
N LEU A 76 11.64 -0.15 7.50
CA LEU A 76 12.25 0.30 6.25
C LEU A 76 13.06 1.58 6.41
N SER A 77 12.57 2.56 7.17
CA SER A 77 13.31 3.80 7.43
C SER A 77 14.63 3.58 8.19
N SER A 78 14.73 2.51 8.97
CA SER A 78 15.96 2.13 9.68
C SER A 78 16.91 1.23 8.88
N SER A 79 16.48 0.76 7.71
CA SER A 79 17.22 -0.17 6.85
C SER A 79 17.83 0.50 5.62
N VAL A 80 17.64 1.82 5.47
CA VAL A 80 18.19 2.69 4.42
C VAL A 80 19.23 3.62 5.03
#